data_AF-A0A2E8EE94-F1
#
_entry.id   AF-A0A2E8EE94-F1
#
_cell.length_a   1.000
_cell.length_b   1.000
_cell.length_c   1.000
_cell.angle_alpha   90.00
_cell.angle_beta   90.00
_cell.angle_gamma   90.00
#
_symmetry.space_group_name_H-M   'P 1'
#
loop_
_entity.id
_entity.type
_entity.pdbx_description
1 polymer ?
#
loop_
_entity_poly.entity_id
_entity_poly.type
_entity_poly.pdbx_seq_one_letter_code
_entity_poly.pdbx_strand_id
1 'polypeptide(L)'
;MVKINEGSLLEVALVGKITHPAVEGAYMTGWDGTPQVGLGRGGIVYNVKVGDPCFGWAWGEKVEPGASADGIGNEREKGSFRNLSNVGNKVKIIKGEAKGDKGIVVGKVGYLPGGAHHVLISFSEKTLQNLAIEDKIQIRARGMGLQLTEYPNVRAVSTSPKLLNAWGIEERNGKLCVPVTKVIPPEYVGQGSGGSPTESRNWDVMTQSPDAVKHLRDLKLGDLVYLKDILTAWGRGYFGGAATIGVVSCGASNSMGQGIGVTALLTGKGGELQPKIDQWANLTKYLNLGGNV
;
A
#
# COMPACT_ATOMS: atom_id res chain seq x y z
N MET A 1 16.83 -14.18 11.55
CA MET A 1 15.47 -13.60 11.46
C MET A 1 15.52 -12.33 12.27
N VAL A 2 15.11 -11.20 11.67
CA VAL A 2 15.22 -9.88 12.30
C VAL A 2 14.45 -9.89 13.63
N LYS A 3 15.13 -9.52 14.72
CA LYS A 3 14.47 -9.47 16.04
C LYS A 3 13.48 -8.32 16.12
N ILE A 4 12.29 -8.63 16.60
CA ILE A 4 11.20 -7.67 16.76
C ILE A 4 10.51 -7.79 18.12
N ASN A 5 9.87 -6.70 18.54
CA ASN A 5 9.08 -6.62 19.77
C ASN A 5 7.68 -7.24 19.63
N GLU A 6 7.53 -8.36 18.90
CA GLU A 6 6.23 -8.93 18.53
C GLU A 6 5.35 -9.26 19.74
N GLY A 7 5.94 -9.81 20.80
CA GLY A 7 5.23 -10.20 22.02
C GLY A 7 4.60 -9.05 22.81
N SER A 8 5.07 -7.82 22.60
CA SER A 8 4.53 -6.61 23.26
C SER A 8 3.52 -5.83 22.40
N LEU A 9 3.29 -6.25 21.15
CA LEU A 9 2.37 -5.54 20.27
C LEU A 9 0.92 -5.81 20.64
N LEU A 10 0.18 -4.73 20.88
CA LEU A 10 -1.27 -4.77 21.00
C LEU A 10 -1.89 -5.17 19.66
N GLU A 11 -3.00 -5.91 19.77
CA GLU A 11 -3.88 -6.17 18.64
C GLU A 11 -5.25 -5.56 18.92
N VAL A 12 -5.70 -4.69 18.01
CA VAL A 12 -6.92 -3.89 18.20
C VAL A 12 -7.90 -4.17 17.09
N ALA A 13 -9.19 -4.27 17.41
CA ALA A 13 -10.24 -4.39 16.41
C ALA A 13 -10.53 -3.02 15.78
N LEU A 14 -10.51 -2.96 14.45
CA LEU A 14 -10.97 -1.80 13.68
C LEU A 14 -12.19 -2.21 12.88
N VAL A 15 -13.21 -1.36 12.82
CA VAL A 15 -14.39 -1.58 12.00
C VAL A 15 -14.42 -0.60 10.84
N GLY A 16 -14.75 -1.11 9.66
CA GLY A 16 -14.88 -0.33 8.44
C GLY A 16 -15.97 -0.89 7.55
N LYS A 17 -16.12 -0.29 6.36
CA LYS A 17 -17.03 -0.77 5.33
C LYS A 17 -16.38 -0.71 3.96
N ILE A 18 -16.82 -1.58 3.05
CA ILE A 18 -16.47 -1.47 1.63
C ILE A 18 -16.98 -0.12 1.10
N THR A 19 -16.12 0.61 0.43
CA THR A 19 -16.39 1.96 -0.09
C THR A 19 -17.05 1.90 -1.46
N HIS A 20 -17.72 2.96 -1.87
CA HIS A 20 -18.09 3.16 -3.28
C HIS A 20 -16.83 3.45 -4.13
N PRO A 21 -16.90 3.24 -5.45
CA PRO A 21 -15.92 3.81 -6.37
C PRO A 21 -15.75 5.33 -6.14
N ALA A 22 -14.52 5.78 -6.04
CA ALA A 22 -14.13 7.18 -5.86
C ALA A 22 -13.80 7.82 -7.20
N VAL A 23 -14.82 7.94 -8.05
CA VAL A 23 -14.72 8.56 -9.39
C VAL A 23 -14.95 10.06 -9.27
N GLU A 24 -14.23 10.85 -10.08
CA GLU A 24 -14.50 12.28 -10.17
C GLU A 24 -15.83 12.52 -10.92
N GLY A 25 -16.64 13.46 -10.43
CA GLY A 25 -17.93 13.78 -11.07
C GLY A 25 -17.80 14.43 -12.45
N ALA A 26 -16.60 14.88 -12.82
CA ALA A 26 -16.25 15.48 -14.10
C ALA A 26 -15.03 14.76 -14.70
N TYR A 27 -14.68 15.08 -15.95
CA TYR A 27 -13.42 14.62 -16.53
C TYR A 27 -12.24 15.17 -15.72
N MET A 28 -11.30 14.29 -15.38
CA MET A 28 -9.97 14.68 -14.96
C MET A 28 -9.11 15.01 -16.19
N THR A 29 -8.20 15.97 -16.03
CA THR A 29 -7.27 16.38 -17.09
C THR A 29 -5.96 15.62 -16.94
N GLY A 30 -5.57 14.87 -17.97
CA GLY A 30 -4.27 14.20 -18.04
C GLY A 30 -3.11 15.19 -18.19
N TRP A 31 -1.89 14.69 -17.99
CA TRP A 31 -0.66 15.48 -18.06
C TRP A 31 -0.43 16.14 -19.42
N ASP A 32 -1.01 15.58 -20.49
CA ASP A 32 -0.96 16.06 -21.87
C ASP A 32 -2.18 16.92 -22.27
N GLY A 33 -3.08 17.21 -21.32
CA GLY A 33 -4.32 17.93 -21.55
C GLY A 33 -5.50 17.05 -22.01
N THR A 34 -5.32 15.73 -22.15
CA THR A 34 -6.39 14.83 -22.57
C THR A 34 -7.40 14.60 -21.42
N PRO A 35 -8.72 14.82 -21.63
CA PRO A 35 -9.72 14.53 -20.61
C PRO A 35 -9.98 13.01 -20.49
N GLN A 36 -10.14 12.52 -19.26
CA GLN A 36 -10.57 11.14 -18.98
C GLN A 36 -11.46 11.07 -17.74
N VAL A 37 -12.28 10.03 -17.59
CA VAL A 37 -13.12 9.87 -16.37
C VAL A 37 -12.30 9.34 -15.18
N GLY A 38 -11.27 8.54 -15.45
CA GLY A 38 -10.41 7.93 -14.42
C GLY A 38 -11.14 6.86 -13.61
N LEU A 39 -10.92 5.60 -13.94
CA LEU A 39 -11.56 4.44 -13.32
C LEU A 39 -10.59 3.64 -12.46
N GLY A 40 -11.11 3.04 -11.39
CA GLY A 40 -10.38 2.04 -10.58
C GLY A 40 -10.02 2.47 -9.15
N ARG A 41 -10.29 3.73 -8.76
CA ARG A 41 -10.21 4.17 -7.35
C ARG A 41 -11.46 3.74 -6.59
N GLY A 42 -11.31 3.10 -5.43
CA GLY A 42 -12.42 2.69 -4.58
C GLY A 42 -13.25 1.53 -5.11
N GLY A 43 -14.25 1.12 -4.32
CA GLY A 43 -15.18 0.08 -4.73
C GLY A 43 -14.62 -1.34 -4.67
N ILE A 44 -15.17 -2.19 -5.54
CA ILE A 44 -14.74 -3.57 -5.77
C ILE A 44 -14.30 -3.65 -7.23
N VAL A 45 -13.01 -3.84 -7.46
CA VAL A 45 -12.44 -4.03 -8.80
C VAL A 45 -12.29 -5.54 -9.03
N TYR A 46 -13.27 -6.12 -9.71
CA TYR A 46 -13.39 -7.58 -9.86
C TYR A 46 -12.27 -8.24 -10.67
N ASN A 47 -11.68 -7.52 -11.61
CA ASN A 47 -10.75 -8.05 -12.61
C ASN A 47 -9.29 -7.59 -12.41
N VAL A 48 -8.98 -6.97 -11.27
CA VAL A 48 -7.62 -6.54 -10.92
C VAL A 48 -7.29 -7.00 -9.51
N LYS A 49 -6.20 -7.74 -9.35
CA LYS A 49 -5.74 -8.30 -8.08
C LYS A 49 -4.25 -8.02 -7.84
N VAL A 50 -3.82 -8.27 -6.62
CA VAL A 50 -2.40 -8.21 -6.26
C VAL A 50 -1.63 -9.24 -7.11
N GLY A 51 -0.54 -8.81 -7.73
CA GLY A 51 0.24 -9.56 -8.71
C GLY A 51 0.00 -9.12 -10.16
N ASP A 52 -1.09 -8.41 -10.44
CA ASP A 52 -1.38 -7.90 -11.79
C ASP A 52 -0.55 -6.65 -12.13
N PRO A 53 -0.40 -6.31 -13.43
CA PRO A 53 0.35 -5.13 -13.86
C PRO A 53 -0.25 -3.79 -13.38
N CYS A 54 0.60 -2.80 -13.13
CA CYS A 54 0.16 -1.45 -12.76
C CYS A 54 -0.36 -0.62 -13.95
N PHE A 55 -0.02 -1.00 -15.17
CA PHE A 55 -0.35 -0.31 -16.42
C PHE A 55 -1.28 -1.16 -17.31
N GLY A 56 -1.84 -0.55 -18.35
CA GLY A 56 -2.58 -1.25 -19.41
C GLY A 56 -4.10 -1.29 -19.23
N TRP A 57 -4.63 -0.63 -18.20
CA TRP A 57 -6.06 -0.54 -17.93
C TRP A 57 -6.67 0.64 -18.68
N ALA A 58 -7.71 0.40 -19.47
CA ALA A 58 -8.38 1.43 -20.25
C ALA A 58 -9.00 2.50 -19.33
N TRP A 59 -8.53 3.75 -19.47
CA TRP A 59 -8.88 4.87 -18.57
C TRP A 59 -8.64 4.56 -17.09
N GLY A 60 -7.71 3.64 -16.81
CA GLY A 60 -7.29 3.32 -15.46
C GLY A 60 -6.59 4.52 -14.83
N GLU A 61 -7.01 4.86 -13.62
CA GLU A 61 -6.44 5.94 -12.83
C GLU A 61 -6.27 5.42 -11.41
N LYS A 62 -5.02 5.20 -11.00
CA LYS A 62 -4.67 4.67 -9.66
C LYS A 62 -5.51 3.45 -9.27
N VAL A 63 -5.63 2.49 -10.21
CA VAL A 63 -6.49 1.31 -10.04
C VAL A 63 -6.11 0.54 -8.78
N GLU A 64 -7.09 0.33 -7.89
CA GLU A 64 -6.94 -0.34 -6.61
C GLU A 64 -7.32 -1.84 -6.76
N PRO A 65 -6.45 -2.80 -6.37
CA PRO A 65 -6.76 -4.22 -6.51
C PRO A 65 -7.78 -4.71 -5.47
N GLY A 66 -8.72 -5.56 -5.91
CA GLY A 66 -9.68 -6.23 -5.03
C GLY A 66 -10.72 -5.26 -4.47
N ALA A 67 -10.75 -5.09 -3.16
CA ALA A 67 -11.75 -4.27 -2.49
C ALA A 67 -11.13 -3.14 -1.66
N SER A 68 -11.75 -1.97 -1.73
CA SER A 68 -11.34 -0.77 -1.00
C SER A 68 -12.28 -0.49 0.15
N ALA A 69 -11.72 -0.25 1.33
CA ALA A 69 -12.46 0.00 2.55
C ALA A 69 -11.98 1.25 3.27
N ASP A 70 -12.87 1.83 4.07
CA ASP A 70 -12.55 2.91 4.99
C ASP A 70 -13.29 2.72 6.31
N GLY A 71 -12.85 3.42 7.35
CA GLY A 71 -13.49 3.39 8.65
C GLY A 71 -14.92 3.94 8.60
N ILE A 72 -15.71 3.57 9.59
CA ILE A 72 -17.06 4.12 9.81
C ILE A 72 -17.04 5.09 10.99
N GLY A 73 -17.96 6.06 10.97
CA GLY A 73 -18.09 7.07 12.01
C GLY A 73 -17.46 8.42 11.64
N ASN A 74 -17.01 9.16 12.65
CA ASN A 74 -16.37 10.47 12.48
C ASN A 74 -14.94 10.36 11.94
N GLU A 75 -14.33 11.47 11.52
CA GLU A 75 -12.98 11.45 10.92
C GLU A 75 -11.89 10.96 11.87
N ARG A 76 -12.06 11.06 13.20
CA ARG A 76 -11.10 10.49 14.16
C ARG A 76 -11.13 8.96 14.12
N GLU A 77 -12.32 8.38 14.05
CA GLU A 77 -12.54 6.93 13.95
C GLU A 77 -12.05 6.39 12.61
N LYS A 78 -12.35 7.09 11.50
CA LYS A 78 -11.79 6.78 10.17
C LYS A 78 -10.27 6.90 10.14
N GLY A 79 -9.74 7.96 10.75
CA GLY A 79 -8.30 8.14 10.92
C GLY A 79 -7.66 6.95 11.63
N SER A 80 -8.29 6.46 12.70
CA SER A 80 -7.82 5.30 13.45
C SER A 80 -7.83 4.03 12.58
N PHE A 81 -8.88 3.82 11.77
CA PHE A 81 -8.94 2.73 10.80
C PHE A 81 -7.79 2.79 9.79
N ARG A 82 -7.55 3.96 9.18
CA ARG A 82 -6.50 4.19 8.17
C ARG A 82 -5.09 4.03 8.76
N ASN A 83 -4.86 4.58 9.96
CA ASN A 83 -3.55 4.59 10.61
C ASN A 83 -3.14 3.21 11.12
N LEU A 84 -4.08 2.49 11.75
CA LEU A 84 -3.77 1.25 12.46
C LEU A 84 -3.86 0.01 11.56
N SER A 85 -4.49 0.09 10.39
CA SER A 85 -4.47 -1.01 9.41
C SER A 85 -3.06 -1.19 8.87
N ASN A 86 -2.42 -2.33 9.08
CA ASN A 86 -1.07 -2.61 8.58
C ASN A 86 -1.11 -3.69 7.48
N VAL A 87 -0.22 -3.59 6.50
CA VAL A 87 -0.11 -4.58 5.42
C VAL A 87 0.21 -5.94 6.02
N GLY A 88 -0.60 -6.95 5.65
CA GLY A 88 -0.58 -8.29 6.23
C GLY A 88 -1.56 -8.51 7.40
N ASN A 89 -2.28 -7.49 7.86
CA ASN A 89 -3.35 -7.67 8.85
C ASN A 89 -4.53 -8.47 8.29
N LYS A 90 -5.14 -9.28 9.16
CA LYS A 90 -6.29 -10.12 8.83
C LYS A 90 -7.56 -9.29 8.83
N VAL A 91 -8.39 -9.51 7.83
CA VAL A 91 -9.72 -8.91 7.68
C VAL A 91 -10.76 -10.02 7.74
N LYS A 92 -11.91 -9.74 8.36
CA LYS A 92 -13.10 -10.57 8.33
C LYS A 92 -14.30 -9.74 7.89
N ILE A 93 -15.12 -10.26 6.98
CA ILE A 93 -16.42 -9.66 6.65
C ILE A 93 -17.41 -10.04 7.76
N ILE A 94 -18.08 -9.05 8.34
CA ILE A 94 -18.94 -9.21 9.52
C ILE A 94 -20.43 -8.98 9.23
N LYS A 95 -20.76 -8.42 8.06
CA LYS A 95 -22.12 -8.23 7.55
C LYS A 95 -22.10 -8.32 6.02
N GLY A 96 -23.15 -8.90 5.43
CA GLY A 96 -23.26 -9.12 3.98
C GLY A 96 -23.45 -10.60 3.65
N GLU A 97 -23.59 -10.91 2.36
CA GLU A 97 -23.67 -12.29 1.86
C GLU A 97 -22.35 -13.04 2.06
N ALA A 98 -21.22 -12.35 1.86
CA ALA A 98 -19.87 -12.86 2.15
C ALA A 98 -19.49 -12.88 3.65
N LYS A 99 -20.45 -12.80 4.59
CA LYS A 99 -20.15 -12.78 6.03
C LYS A 99 -19.38 -14.03 6.46
N GLY A 100 -18.25 -13.80 7.14
CA GLY A 100 -17.38 -14.86 7.64
C GLY A 100 -16.11 -15.04 6.81
N ASP A 101 -16.14 -14.64 5.54
CA ASP A 101 -15.01 -14.69 4.65
C ASP A 101 -13.88 -13.78 5.13
N LYS A 102 -12.65 -14.16 4.75
CA LYS A 102 -11.42 -13.55 5.24
C LYS A 102 -10.66 -12.88 4.11
N GLY A 103 -10.02 -11.77 4.45
CA GLY A 103 -9.11 -11.06 3.56
C GLY A 103 -7.84 -10.64 4.26
N ILE A 104 -6.97 -9.97 3.53
CA ILE A 104 -5.69 -9.45 4.02
C ILE A 104 -5.53 -8.02 3.54
N VAL A 105 -5.10 -7.12 4.43
CA VAL A 105 -4.71 -5.75 4.04
C VAL A 105 -3.46 -5.80 3.18
N VAL A 106 -3.51 -5.21 1.98
CA VAL A 106 -2.41 -5.27 0.99
C VAL A 106 -1.81 -3.90 0.66
N GLY A 107 -2.45 -2.82 1.09
CA GLY A 107 -1.93 -1.48 0.87
C GLY A 107 -2.90 -0.41 1.34
N LYS A 108 -2.54 0.84 1.06
CA LYS A 108 -3.35 2.02 1.31
C LYS A 108 -3.22 2.98 0.13
N VAL A 109 -4.27 3.77 -0.09
CA VAL A 109 -4.26 4.85 -1.07
C VAL A 109 -4.88 6.09 -0.43
N GLY A 110 -4.16 7.20 -0.52
CA GLY A 110 -4.65 8.51 -0.11
C GLY A 110 -4.80 9.46 -1.29
N TYR A 111 -5.09 10.72 -0.98
CA TYR A 111 -5.24 11.80 -1.97
C TYR A 111 -6.34 11.56 -2.99
N LEU A 112 -7.37 10.82 -2.58
CA LEU A 112 -8.53 10.54 -3.41
C LEU A 112 -9.48 11.75 -3.43
N PRO A 113 -10.35 11.86 -4.45
CA PRO A 113 -11.37 12.91 -4.52
C PRO A 113 -12.14 13.04 -3.20
N GLY A 114 -12.42 14.29 -2.79
CA GLY A 114 -13.11 14.58 -1.53
C GLY A 114 -12.29 14.28 -0.26
N GLY A 115 -10.98 14.04 -0.38
CA GLY A 115 -10.10 13.74 0.77
C GLY A 115 -10.24 12.31 1.30
N ALA A 116 -10.84 11.41 0.53
CA ALA A 116 -10.98 10.01 0.89
C ALA A 116 -9.62 9.30 0.99
N HIS A 117 -9.60 8.23 1.78
CA HIS A 117 -8.46 7.33 1.90
C HIS A 117 -9.00 5.91 1.96
N HIS A 118 -8.34 5.00 1.28
CA HIS A 118 -8.72 3.60 1.26
C HIS A 118 -7.63 2.73 1.87
N VAL A 119 -8.06 1.74 2.64
CA VAL A 119 -7.30 0.54 2.96
C VAL A 119 -7.69 -0.52 1.95
N LEU A 120 -6.70 -1.09 1.28
CA LEU A 120 -6.91 -2.07 0.21
C LEU A 120 -6.85 -3.47 0.77
N ILE A 121 -7.79 -4.32 0.34
CA ILE A 121 -7.99 -5.64 0.92
C ILE A 121 -8.08 -6.67 -0.20
N SER A 122 -7.20 -7.65 -0.13
CA SER A 122 -7.27 -8.83 -0.99
C SER A 122 -8.23 -9.84 -0.37
N PHE A 123 -9.24 -10.21 -1.14
CA PHE A 123 -10.13 -11.33 -0.87
C PHE A 123 -9.98 -12.41 -1.96
N SER A 124 -10.56 -13.59 -1.73
CA SER A 124 -10.69 -14.60 -2.78
C SER A 124 -11.66 -14.12 -3.87
N GLU A 125 -11.53 -14.64 -5.09
CA GLU A 125 -12.47 -14.32 -6.18
C GLU A 125 -13.92 -14.65 -5.80
N LYS A 126 -14.15 -15.82 -5.20
CA LYS A 126 -15.46 -16.22 -4.66
C LYS A 126 -16.01 -15.19 -3.68
N THR A 127 -15.17 -14.69 -2.78
CA THR A 127 -15.58 -13.68 -1.80
C THR A 127 -15.94 -12.37 -2.50
N LEU A 128 -15.17 -11.93 -3.50
CA LEU A 128 -15.47 -10.69 -4.23
C LEU A 128 -16.82 -10.75 -4.95
N GLN A 129 -17.20 -11.89 -5.52
CA GLN A 129 -18.51 -12.07 -6.17
C GLN A 129 -19.70 -11.92 -5.21
N ASN A 130 -19.50 -12.24 -3.93
CA ASN A 130 -20.53 -12.17 -2.89
C ASN A 130 -20.41 -10.93 -2.00
N LEU A 131 -19.45 -10.04 -2.29
CA LEU A 131 -19.19 -8.84 -1.52
C LEU A 131 -20.00 -7.67 -2.09
N ALA A 132 -20.68 -6.94 -1.23
CA ALA A 132 -21.40 -5.74 -1.62
C ALA A 132 -20.71 -4.46 -1.12
N ILE A 133 -20.98 -3.34 -1.80
CA ILE A 133 -20.64 -2.02 -1.29
C ILE A 133 -21.33 -1.82 0.06
N GLU A 134 -20.63 -1.16 0.99
CA GLU A 134 -21.03 -0.96 2.38
C GLU A 134 -21.06 -2.21 3.28
N ASP A 135 -20.70 -3.39 2.78
CA ASP A 135 -20.51 -4.55 3.64
C ASP A 135 -19.48 -4.22 4.74
N LYS A 136 -19.83 -4.59 5.98
CA LYS A 136 -19.01 -4.26 7.13
C LYS A 136 -17.89 -5.26 7.25
N ILE A 137 -16.70 -4.75 7.54
CA ILE A 137 -15.51 -5.54 7.80
C ILE A 137 -14.93 -5.23 9.17
N GLN A 138 -14.18 -6.18 9.71
CA GLN A 138 -13.37 -6.00 10.89
C GLN A 138 -11.92 -6.39 10.60
N ILE A 139 -10.99 -5.49 10.91
CA ILE A 139 -9.55 -5.74 10.83
C ILE A 139 -9.04 -6.06 12.24
N ARG A 140 -8.26 -7.13 12.37
CA ARG A 140 -7.42 -7.38 13.56
C ARG A 140 -6.09 -6.68 13.34
N ALA A 141 -6.02 -5.43 13.79
CA ALA A 141 -4.91 -4.55 13.53
C ALA A 141 -3.74 -4.83 14.48
N ARG A 142 -2.57 -5.15 13.91
CA ARG A 142 -1.34 -5.43 14.65
C ARG A 142 -0.13 -4.98 13.83
N GLY A 143 0.66 -4.05 14.34
CA GLY A 143 1.83 -3.50 13.63
C GLY A 143 2.20 -2.09 14.07
N MET A 144 1.25 -1.30 14.57
CA MET A 144 1.57 -0.01 15.20
C MET A 144 2.46 -0.23 16.42
N GLY A 145 3.61 0.47 16.47
CA GLY A 145 4.63 0.28 17.51
C GLY A 145 5.61 -0.89 17.24
N LEU A 146 5.55 -1.54 16.08
CA LEU A 146 6.52 -2.54 15.67
C LEU A 146 7.92 -1.92 15.58
N GLN A 147 8.87 -2.55 16.26
CA GLN A 147 10.27 -2.15 16.31
C GLN A 147 11.15 -3.32 15.91
N LEU A 148 12.15 -3.03 15.09
CA LEU A 148 13.28 -3.92 14.83
C LEU A 148 14.29 -3.64 15.94
N THR A 149 14.33 -4.47 16.97
CA THR A 149 14.97 -4.13 18.26
C THR A 149 16.47 -3.92 18.17
N GLU A 150 17.12 -4.52 17.18
CA GLU A 150 18.55 -4.37 16.91
C GLU A 150 18.85 -3.27 15.86
N TYR A 151 17.82 -2.67 15.26
CA TYR A 151 17.92 -1.62 14.24
C TYR A 151 17.01 -0.42 14.60
N PRO A 152 17.27 0.29 15.71
CA PRO A 152 16.38 1.33 16.24
C PRO A 152 16.20 2.55 15.31
N ASN A 153 17.11 2.75 14.36
CA ASN A 153 17.00 3.80 13.33
C ASN A 153 16.10 3.41 12.15
N VAL A 154 15.72 2.12 12.05
CA VAL A 154 14.78 1.62 11.06
C VAL A 154 13.39 1.57 11.69
N ARG A 155 12.47 2.33 11.13
CA ARG A 155 11.09 2.42 11.59
C ARG A 155 10.18 1.57 10.71
N ALA A 156 9.35 0.75 11.33
CA ALA A 156 8.17 0.18 10.69
C ALA A 156 7.05 1.25 10.62
N VAL A 157 6.41 1.35 9.46
CA VAL A 157 5.34 2.33 9.21
C VAL A 157 3.99 1.61 9.10
N SER A 158 3.67 1.02 7.95
CA SER A 158 2.42 0.26 7.75
C SER A 158 2.66 -1.26 7.63
N THR A 159 3.52 -1.82 8.49
CA THR A 159 3.97 -3.22 8.41
C THR A 159 3.46 -4.05 9.57
N SER A 160 2.82 -5.19 9.27
CA SER A 160 2.48 -6.18 10.30
C SER A 160 3.66 -7.12 10.60
N PRO A 161 3.73 -7.71 11.81
CA PRO A 161 4.72 -8.76 12.11
C PRO A 161 4.65 -9.93 11.13
N LYS A 162 3.45 -10.30 10.69
CA LYS A 162 3.23 -11.36 9.70
C LYS A 162 4.01 -11.08 8.41
N LEU A 163 3.89 -9.87 7.85
CA LEU A 163 4.61 -9.51 6.64
C LEU A 163 6.11 -9.49 6.89
N LEU A 164 6.56 -8.83 7.97
CA LEU A 164 7.99 -8.68 8.26
C LEU A 164 8.69 -10.04 8.39
N ASN A 165 8.07 -10.99 9.10
CA ASN A 165 8.61 -12.33 9.31
C ASN A 165 8.66 -13.15 8.01
N ALA A 166 7.74 -12.92 7.07
CA ALA A 166 7.69 -13.64 5.79
C ALA A 166 8.58 -13.01 4.70
N TRP A 167 8.96 -11.74 4.84
CA TRP A 167 9.64 -10.95 3.79
C TRP A 167 11.03 -11.49 3.43
N GLY A 168 11.67 -12.27 4.30
CA GLY A 168 13.01 -12.79 4.02
C GLY A 168 14.08 -11.70 4.05
N ILE A 169 13.94 -10.74 4.96
CA ILE A 169 14.98 -9.74 5.26
C ILE A 169 16.17 -10.45 5.90
N GLU A 170 17.36 -10.21 5.35
CA GLU A 170 18.61 -10.77 5.85
C GLU A 170 19.44 -9.71 6.55
N GLU A 171 20.18 -10.11 7.58
CA GLU A 171 21.12 -9.25 8.29
C GLU A 171 22.53 -9.52 7.77
N ARG A 172 23.22 -8.48 7.30
CA ARG A 172 24.60 -8.58 6.80
C ARG A 172 25.38 -7.32 7.19
N ASN A 173 26.50 -7.49 7.88
CA ASN A 173 27.40 -6.40 8.26
C ASN A 173 26.70 -5.23 8.98
N GLY A 174 25.79 -5.52 9.91
CA GLY A 174 25.03 -4.50 10.65
C GLY A 174 24.00 -3.74 9.80
N LYS A 175 23.60 -4.30 8.65
CA LYS A 175 22.57 -3.74 7.76
C LYS A 175 21.50 -4.78 7.43
N LEU A 176 20.32 -4.30 7.06
CA LEU A 176 19.19 -5.07 6.60
C LEU A 176 19.20 -5.13 5.06
N CYS A 177 19.52 -6.29 4.52
CA CYS A 177 19.36 -6.60 3.10
C CYS A 177 17.90 -6.98 2.83
N VAL A 178 17.14 -6.06 2.25
CA VAL A 178 15.69 -6.19 2.08
C VAL A 178 15.35 -6.53 0.62
N PRO A 179 14.68 -7.68 0.36
CA PRO A 179 14.23 -8.03 -0.98
C PRO A 179 13.25 -7.01 -1.55
N VAL A 180 13.56 -6.49 -2.73
CA VAL A 180 12.73 -5.55 -3.51
C VAL A 180 12.85 -5.85 -5.00
N THR A 181 11.81 -5.58 -5.79
CA THR A 181 11.86 -5.75 -7.25
C THR A 181 12.65 -4.63 -7.91
N LYS A 182 12.61 -3.42 -7.35
CA LYS A 182 13.17 -2.24 -7.98
C LYS A 182 13.63 -1.19 -6.99
N VAL A 183 14.69 -0.47 -7.37
CA VAL A 183 15.11 0.79 -6.76
C VAL A 183 14.53 1.93 -7.59
N ILE A 184 13.81 2.83 -6.95
CA ILE A 184 13.14 3.98 -7.55
C ILE A 184 13.90 5.24 -7.13
N PRO A 185 14.49 5.97 -8.09
CA PRO A 185 15.16 7.23 -7.83
C PRO A 185 14.21 8.30 -7.26
N PRO A 186 14.72 9.27 -6.47
CA PRO A 186 13.90 10.32 -5.87
C PRO A 186 13.18 11.20 -6.89
N GLU A 187 13.77 11.42 -8.07
CA GLU A 187 13.18 12.21 -9.16
C GLU A 187 11.85 11.64 -9.70
N TYR A 188 11.58 10.35 -9.48
CA TYR A 188 10.31 9.72 -9.87
C TYR A 188 9.27 9.78 -8.76
N VAL A 189 9.59 10.27 -7.56
CA VAL A 189 8.66 10.32 -6.43
C VAL A 189 7.95 11.67 -6.39
N GLY A 190 6.64 11.66 -6.59
CA GLY A 190 5.79 12.83 -6.73
C GLY A 190 4.92 13.09 -5.49
N GLN A 191 3.60 13.06 -5.68
CA GLN A 191 2.62 13.34 -4.63
C GLN A 191 2.85 12.44 -3.40
N GLY A 192 2.84 13.04 -2.21
CA GLY A 192 3.09 12.31 -0.96
C GLY A 192 3.81 13.11 0.11
N SER A 193 4.56 14.14 -0.30
CA SER A 193 5.35 14.99 0.60
C SER A 193 4.50 15.72 1.64
N GLY A 194 5.10 15.96 2.80
CA GLY A 194 4.46 16.58 3.96
C GLY A 194 3.40 15.69 4.62
N GLY A 195 2.70 16.27 5.59
CA GLY A 195 1.58 15.63 6.29
C GLY A 195 1.97 14.55 7.30
N SER A 196 1.09 14.40 8.28
CA SER A 196 1.15 13.41 9.35
C SER A 196 -0.29 12.96 9.67
N PRO A 197 -0.52 11.74 10.16
CA PRO A 197 0.45 10.64 10.34
C PRO A 197 0.84 9.97 9.00
N THR A 198 2.07 9.46 8.92
CA THR A 198 2.62 8.86 7.68
C THR A 198 1.98 7.53 7.32
N GLU A 199 1.35 6.87 8.29
CA GLU A 199 0.71 5.58 8.16
C GLU A 199 -0.57 5.63 7.32
N SER A 200 -1.21 6.79 7.17
CA SER A 200 -2.55 6.88 6.52
C SER A 200 -2.53 6.88 4.99
N ARG A 201 -1.36 7.00 4.36
CA ARG A 201 -1.23 7.38 2.94
C ARG A 201 -0.11 6.61 2.24
N ASN A 202 -0.02 6.81 0.93
CA ASN A 202 1.03 6.31 0.06
C ASN A 202 1.88 7.46 -0.50
N TRP A 203 3.01 7.09 -1.12
CA TRP A 203 3.71 7.90 -2.11
C TRP A 203 3.19 7.60 -3.50
N ASP A 204 3.18 8.58 -4.39
CA ASP A 204 2.99 8.34 -5.82
C ASP A 204 4.34 8.34 -6.52
N VAL A 205 4.63 7.28 -7.26
CA VAL A 205 5.76 7.23 -8.19
C VAL A 205 5.23 7.61 -9.56
N MET A 206 5.69 8.76 -10.06
CA MET A 206 5.16 9.45 -11.24
C MET A 206 5.29 8.61 -12.51
N THR A 207 4.23 8.61 -13.32
CA THR A 207 4.08 7.74 -14.48
C THR A 207 3.89 8.49 -15.80
N GLN A 208 4.34 9.73 -15.89
CA GLN A 208 4.09 10.59 -17.05
C GLN A 208 5.30 10.72 -17.97
N SER A 209 6.52 10.86 -17.42
CA SER A 209 7.71 11.04 -18.25
C SER A 209 8.15 9.71 -18.90
N PRO A 210 8.63 9.72 -20.16
CA PRO A 210 8.98 8.49 -20.88
C PRO A 210 10.04 7.61 -20.19
N ASP A 211 11.00 8.24 -19.51
CA ASP A 211 12.05 7.58 -18.73
C ASP A 211 11.48 6.89 -17.47
N ALA A 212 10.61 7.57 -16.73
CA ALA A 212 9.91 6.99 -15.59
C ALA A 212 9.02 5.83 -16.04
N VAL A 213 8.23 6.00 -17.10
CA VAL A 213 7.39 4.92 -17.65
C VAL A 213 8.24 3.72 -18.06
N LYS A 214 9.35 3.93 -18.77
CA LYS A 214 10.27 2.85 -19.15
C LYS A 214 10.82 2.11 -17.93
N HIS A 215 11.12 2.84 -16.85
CA HIS A 215 11.64 2.27 -15.60
C HIS A 215 10.58 1.49 -14.82
N LEU A 216 9.31 1.89 -14.90
CA LEU A 216 8.23 1.41 -14.03
C LEU A 216 7.26 0.44 -14.71
N ARG A 217 7.28 0.32 -16.05
CA ARG A 217 6.28 -0.42 -16.85
C ARG A 217 6.06 -1.89 -16.47
N ASP A 218 7.04 -2.51 -15.83
CA ASP A 218 7.05 -3.91 -15.39
C ASP A 218 6.58 -4.09 -13.94
N LEU A 219 6.33 -3.00 -13.20
CA LEU A 219 5.85 -3.08 -11.82
C LEU A 219 4.45 -3.70 -11.77
N LYS A 220 4.26 -4.54 -10.75
CA LYS A 220 3.00 -5.20 -10.43
C LYS A 220 2.46 -4.71 -9.09
N LEU A 221 1.15 -4.78 -8.95
CA LEU A 221 0.48 -4.56 -7.68
C LEU A 221 1.03 -5.57 -6.65
N GLY A 222 1.41 -5.09 -5.47
CA GLY A 222 2.05 -5.90 -4.43
C GLY A 222 3.57 -6.01 -4.51
N ASP A 223 4.22 -5.47 -5.54
CA ASP A 223 5.68 -5.46 -5.61
C ASP A 223 6.26 -4.62 -4.46
N LEU A 224 7.38 -5.09 -3.91
CA LEU A 224 8.12 -4.36 -2.88
C LEU A 224 9.21 -3.54 -3.56
N VAL A 225 9.22 -2.24 -3.32
CA VAL A 225 10.11 -1.29 -3.99
C VAL A 225 10.89 -0.46 -2.98
N TYR A 226 12.09 -0.05 -3.36
CA TYR A 226 12.96 0.80 -2.58
C TYR A 226 12.93 2.23 -3.15
N LEU A 227 12.37 3.19 -2.40
CA LEU A 227 12.40 4.61 -2.72
C LEU A 227 13.70 5.20 -2.16
N LYS A 228 14.62 5.54 -3.05
CA LYS A 228 15.94 6.09 -2.70
C LYS A 228 15.80 7.55 -2.30
N ASP A 229 16.51 7.95 -1.23
CA ASP A 229 16.56 9.31 -0.72
C ASP A 229 15.18 9.85 -0.29
N ILE A 230 14.25 8.96 0.09
CA ILE A 230 12.91 9.30 0.59
C ILE A 230 12.79 8.84 2.05
N LEU A 231 12.41 9.75 2.94
CA LEU A 231 12.16 9.46 4.35
C LEU A 231 10.66 9.52 4.66
N THR A 232 10.14 8.49 5.34
CA THR A 232 8.72 8.36 5.71
C THR A 232 8.51 8.10 7.21
N ALA A 233 9.39 8.66 8.06
CA ALA A 233 9.41 8.32 9.48
C ALA A 233 8.26 8.98 10.27
N TRP A 234 8.21 10.31 10.26
CA TRP A 234 7.25 11.14 11.04
C TRP A 234 6.56 12.17 10.17
N GLY A 235 7.33 12.78 9.28
CA GLY A 235 6.84 13.42 8.07
C GLY A 235 7.30 12.61 6.85
N ARG A 236 7.01 13.16 5.67
CA ARG A 236 7.31 12.57 4.38
C ARG A 236 8.05 13.57 3.51
N GLY A 237 9.18 13.18 2.93
CA GLY A 237 9.92 14.05 2.02
C GLY A 237 11.20 13.43 1.50
N TYR A 238 11.82 14.15 0.56
CA TYR A 238 13.19 13.91 0.15
C TYR A 238 14.15 14.14 1.32
N PHE A 239 15.07 13.21 1.51
CA PHE A 239 16.15 13.27 2.47
C PHE A 239 17.32 12.44 1.92
N GLY A 240 18.39 13.12 1.49
CA GLY A 240 19.57 12.45 0.94
C GLY A 240 20.16 11.41 1.91
N GLY A 241 20.36 10.18 1.42
CA GLY A 241 20.86 9.06 2.21
C GLY A 241 19.79 8.28 2.98
N ALA A 242 18.55 8.76 3.03
CA ALA A 242 17.43 7.99 3.58
C ALA A 242 16.90 6.96 2.59
N ALA A 243 16.06 6.07 3.10
CA ALA A 243 15.36 5.08 2.32
C ALA A 243 13.96 4.85 2.87
N THR A 244 13.02 4.63 1.95
CA THR A 244 11.70 4.09 2.28
C THR A 244 11.48 2.86 1.43
N ILE A 245 11.19 1.73 2.05
CA ILE A 245 10.75 0.53 1.36
C ILE A 245 9.24 0.47 1.49
N GLY A 246 8.56 0.24 0.38
CA GLY A 246 7.11 0.21 0.33
C GLY A 246 6.58 -0.89 -0.58
N VAL A 247 5.27 -1.06 -0.52
CA VAL A 247 4.54 -1.95 -1.42
C VAL A 247 3.75 -1.14 -2.43
N VAL A 248 3.80 -1.56 -3.69
CA VAL A 248 2.96 -1.01 -4.76
C VAL A 248 1.49 -1.33 -4.47
N SER A 249 0.71 -0.31 -4.14
CA SER A 249 -0.69 -0.44 -3.70
C SER A 249 -1.71 -0.15 -4.79
N CYS A 250 -1.43 0.73 -5.75
CA CYS A 250 -2.35 1.03 -6.85
C CYS A 250 -1.62 1.31 -8.16
N GLY A 251 -2.37 1.25 -9.27
CA GLY A 251 -1.86 1.38 -10.63
C GLY A 251 -1.40 2.80 -11.01
N ALA A 252 -0.99 2.94 -12.27
CA ALA A 252 -0.52 4.19 -12.83
C ALA A 252 -1.60 5.29 -12.87
N SER A 253 -1.15 6.54 -13.03
CA SER A 253 -1.99 7.73 -13.15
C SER A 253 -1.64 8.49 -14.42
N ASN A 254 -2.64 9.12 -15.04
CA ASN A 254 -2.40 10.10 -16.10
C ASN A 254 -2.32 11.53 -15.56
N SER A 255 -2.58 11.77 -14.28
CA SER A 255 -2.45 13.10 -13.66
C SER A 255 -0.98 13.47 -13.45
N MET A 256 -0.58 14.68 -13.86
CA MET A 256 0.79 15.16 -13.64
C MET A 256 1.13 15.17 -12.14
N GLY A 257 2.30 14.60 -11.79
CA GLY A 257 2.77 14.54 -10.40
C GLY A 257 2.18 13.38 -9.56
N GLN A 258 1.25 12.60 -10.13
CA GLN A 258 0.69 11.38 -9.52
C GLN A 258 1.18 10.14 -10.26
N GLY A 259 0.85 8.95 -9.76
CA GLY A 259 1.26 7.71 -10.42
C GLY A 259 1.00 6.47 -9.57
N ILE A 260 1.88 5.48 -9.72
CA ILE A 260 1.82 4.22 -8.99
C ILE A 260 1.92 4.49 -7.50
N GLY A 261 0.89 4.08 -6.75
CA GLY A 261 0.90 4.26 -5.31
C GLY A 261 1.83 3.27 -4.60
N VAL A 262 2.62 3.75 -3.64
CA VAL A 262 3.54 2.97 -2.81
C VAL A 262 3.25 3.21 -1.34
N THR A 263 2.68 2.22 -0.66
CA THR A 263 2.45 2.27 0.80
C THR A 263 3.77 2.01 1.53
N ALA A 264 4.19 2.94 2.39
CA ALA A 264 5.44 2.79 3.14
C ALA A 264 5.36 1.68 4.19
N LEU A 265 6.37 0.80 4.20
CA LEU A 265 6.47 -0.36 5.08
C LEU A 265 7.60 -0.18 6.10
N LEU A 266 8.80 0.13 5.62
CA LEU A 266 9.99 0.38 6.44
C LEU A 266 10.65 1.67 5.96
N THR A 267 11.30 2.39 6.87
CA THR A 267 12.09 3.58 6.50
C THR A 267 13.28 3.74 7.43
N GLY A 268 14.38 4.26 6.91
CA GLY A 268 15.62 4.46 7.66
C GLY A 268 16.39 5.67 7.12
N LYS A 269 17.24 6.23 7.97
CA LYS A 269 18.01 7.46 7.70
C LYS A 269 19.53 7.25 7.62
N GLY A 270 20.04 6.12 8.11
CA GLY A 270 21.48 5.86 8.29
C GLY A 270 22.06 4.82 7.33
N GLY A 271 21.39 4.56 6.20
CA GLY A 271 21.83 3.54 5.23
C GLY A 271 21.75 2.10 5.76
N GLU A 272 21.03 1.85 6.85
CA GLU A 272 20.81 0.51 7.41
C GLU A 272 19.98 -0.37 6.48
N LEU A 273 19.12 0.23 5.65
CA LEU A 273 18.35 -0.47 4.63
C LEU A 273 19.18 -0.58 3.34
N GLN A 274 19.38 -1.81 2.87
CA GLN A 274 20.08 -2.11 1.63
C GLN A 274 19.16 -2.92 0.71
N PRO A 275 18.87 -2.45 -0.52
CA PRO A 275 18.01 -3.19 -1.42
C PRO A 275 18.73 -4.45 -1.93
N LYS A 276 18.03 -5.59 -1.88
CA LYS A 276 18.42 -6.84 -2.56
C LYS A 276 17.45 -7.06 -3.71
N ILE A 277 17.92 -6.94 -4.95
CA ILE A 277 17.04 -7.11 -6.11
C ILE A 277 16.57 -8.56 -6.19
N ASP A 278 15.26 -8.76 -6.11
CA ASP A 278 14.55 -10.03 -6.31
C ASP A 278 13.28 -9.73 -7.12
N GLN A 279 13.22 -10.19 -8.37
CA GLN A 279 12.08 -10.00 -9.26
C GLN A 279 10.77 -10.64 -8.72
N TRP A 280 10.88 -11.50 -7.71
CA TRP A 280 9.74 -12.17 -7.07
C TRP A 280 9.37 -11.55 -5.72
N ALA A 281 9.95 -10.40 -5.35
CA ALA A 281 9.63 -9.70 -4.11
C ALA A 281 8.25 -9.03 -4.19
N ASN A 282 7.19 -9.83 -4.07
CA ASN A 282 5.79 -9.41 -4.17
C ASN A 282 4.95 -10.00 -3.01
N LEU A 283 3.92 -9.27 -2.58
CA LEU A 283 3.00 -9.72 -1.52
C LEU A 283 2.33 -11.06 -1.81
N THR A 284 2.08 -11.41 -3.06
CA THR A 284 1.55 -12.75 -3.43
C THR A 284 2.39 -13.87 -2.85
N LYS A 285 3.72 -13.78 -2.97
CA LYS A 285 4.69 -14.72 -2.39
C LYS A 285 4.67 -14.67 -0.86
N TYR A 286 4.77 -13.49 -0.27
CA TYR A 286 5.00 -13.34 1.18
C TYR A 286 3.74 -13.53 2.04
N LEU A 287 2.57 -13.27 1.48
CA LEU A 287 1.28 -13.39 2.18
C LEU A 287 0.42 -14.54 1.64
N ASN A 288 0.94 -15.29 0.67
CA ASN A 288 0.30 -16.44 0.02
C ASN A 288 -1.05 -16.05 -0.61
N LEU A 289 -1.05 -14.96 -1.40
CA LEU A 289 -2.24 -14.44 -2.07
C LEU A 289 -2.40 -15.09 -3.44
N GLY A 290 -3.65 -15.32 -3.87
CA GLY A 290 -3.97 -15.91 -5.18
C GLY A 290 -4.06 -17.44 -5.21
N GLY A 291 -3.81 -18.12 -4.09
CA GLY A 291 -4.28 -19.49 -3.86
C GLY A 291 -5.73 -19.51 -3.37
N ASN A 292 -6.42 -20.65 -3.48
CA ASN A 292 -7.71 -20.88 -2.83
C ASN A 292 -7.53 -20.71 -1.31
N VAL A 293 -7.87 -19.53 -0.78
CA VAL A 293 -7.98 -19.27 0.67
C VAL A 293 -9.41 -19.60 1.12
#